data_AF-A0A368FEK1-F1
#
_entry.id   AF-A0A368FEK1-F1
#
_cell.length_a   1.000
_cell.length_b   1.000
_cell.length_c   1.000
_cell.angle_alpha   90.00
_cell.angle_beta   90.00
_cell.angle_gamma   90.00
#
_symmetry.space_group_name_H-M   'P 1'
#
loop_
_entity.id
_entity.type
_entity.pdbx_description
1 polymer ?
#
loop_
_entity_poly.entity_id
_entity_poly.type
_entity_poly.pdbx_seq_one_letter_code
_entity_poly.pdbx_strand_id
1 'polypeptide(L)'
;MFAHHFVALSMLLLSYVDNFTLCGALLLFLQDSSDAMLEMAKIGMYLRRRKNGDYYKLIDIAGSTVFVLVLCRLYWYPCKLLYATIYGAVYLGPQDAPFFPVLGAMLILIYAMNIYWFNFIARMLWRVATTGEEPEDNREWDTSAVTGLSKSSLDAMAERKKQ
;
A
#
# COMPACT_ATOMS: atom_id res chain seq x y z
N MET A 1 3.04 -3.26 -10.08
CA MET A 1 2.34 -1.97 -10.31
C MET A 1 1.43 -2.03 -11.54
N PHE A 2 1.94 -2.28 -12.74
CA PHE A 2 1.10 -2.24 -13.95
C PHE A 2 -0.05 -3.26 -13.96
N ALA A 3 0.22 -4.53 -13.62
CA ALA A 3 -0.83 -5.57 -13.53
C ALA A 3 -1.88 -5.27 -12.45
N HIS A 4 -1.47 -4.67 -11.33
CA HIS A 4 -2.37 -4.25 -10.26
C HIS A 4 -3.34 -3.17 -10.74
N HIS A 5 -2.81 -2.12 -11.39
CA HIS A 5 -3.64 -1.05 -11.95
C HIS A 5 -4.57 -1.56 -13.05
N PHE A 6 -4.08 -2.46 -13.91
CA PHE A 6 -4.92 -3.07 -14.95
C PHE A 6 -6.10 -3.84 -14.34
N VAL A 7 -5.83 -4.70 -13.35
CA VAL A 7 -6.87 -5.45 -12.64
C VAL A 7 -7.85 -4.52 -11.92
N ALA A 8 -7.37 -3.48 -11.24
CA ALA A 8 -8.22 -2.51 -10.56
C ALA A 8 -9.10 -1.73 -11.56
N LEU A 9 -8.56 -1.32 -12.70
CA LEU A 9 -9.29 -0.59 -13.74
C LEU A 9 -10.34 -1.48 -14.42
N SER A 10 -9.97 -2.72 -14.75
CA SER A 10 -10.89 -3.70 -15.33
C SER A 10 -12.04 -4.02 -14.37
N MET A 11 -11.76 -4.17 -13.08
CA MET A 11 -12.80 -4.42 -12.10
C MET A 11 -13.71 -3.20 -11.90
N LEU A 12 -13.17 -1.97 -11.94
CA LEU A 12 -13.97 -0.75 -11.89
C LEU A 12 -14.91 -0.63 -13.10
N LEU A 13 -14.40 -0.90 -14.31
CA LEU A 13 -15.19 -0.86 -15.55
C LEU A 13 -16.31 -1.91 -15.55
N LEU A 14 -16.00 -3.15 -15.17
CA LEU A 14 -16.99 -4.22 -15.09
C LEU A 14 -18.04 -3.90 -14.00
N SER A 15 -17.60 -3.41 -12.85
CA SER A 15 -18.49 -2.96 -11.77
C SER A 15 -19.43 -1.83 -12.21
N TYR A 16 -19.02 -0.98 -13.14
CA TYR A 16 -19.84 0.08 -13.70
C TYR A 16 -20.87 -0.44 -14.71
N VAL A 17 -20.44 -1.33 -15.62
CA VAL A 17 -21.32 -1.94 -16.64
C VAL A 17 -22.42 -2.78 -15.99
N ASP A 18 -22.10 -3.52 -14.93
CA ASP A 18 -23.04 -4.40 -14.23
C ASP A 18 -23.86 -3.68 -13.13
N ASN A 19 -23.79 -2.35 -13.03
CA ASN A 19 -24.48 -1.53 -12.01
C ASN A 19 -24.09 -1.81 -10.54
N PHE A 20 -22.96 -2.47 -10.30
CA PHE A 20 -22.39 -2.67 -8.95
C PHE A 20 -21.57 -1.46 -8.48
N THR A 21 -21.98 -0.23 -8.80
CA THR A 21 -21.18 0.99 -8.61
C THR A 21 -20.73 1.22 -7.16
N LEU A 22 -21.56 0.83 -6.18
CA LEU A 22 -21.21 0.90 -4.75
C LEU A 22 -20.00 0.01 -4.41
N CYS A 23 -19.95 -1.20 -4.96
CA CYS A 23 -18.84 -2.12 -4.71
C CYS A 23 -17.53 -1.60 -5.30
N GLY A 24 -17.58 -1.07 -6.53
CA GLY A 24 -16.43 -0.43 -7.18
C GLY A 24 -15.95 0.81 -6.43
N ALA A 25 -16.86 1.66 -5.94
CA ALA A 25 -16.53 2.86 -5.17
C ALA A 25 -15.86 2.53 -3.83
N LEU A 26 -16.37 1.51 -3.11
CA LEU A 26 -15.74 1.02 -1.88
C LEU A 26 -14.33 0.49 -2.14
N LEU A 27 -14.12 -0.20 -3.27
CA LEU A 27 -12.82 -0.72 -3.65
C LEU A 27 -11.80 0.40 -3.93
N LEU A 28 -12.22 1.45 -4.65
CA LEU A 28 -11.39 2.63 -4.90
C LEU A 28 -10.98 3.32 -3.59
N PHE A 29 -11.93 3.49 -2.67
CA PHE A 29 -11.66 4.11 -1.37
C PHE A 29 -10.60 3.32 -0.59
N LEU A 30 -10.67 1.99 -0.60
CA LEU A 30 -9.69 1.14 0.06
C LEU A 30 -8.29 1.29 -0.56
N GLN A 31 -8.23 1.27 -1.88
CA GLN A 31 -6.98 1.37 -2.62
C GLN A 31 -6.26 2.68 -2.29
N ASP A 32 -6.99 3.80 -2.28
CA ASP A 32 -6.47 5.14 -2.01
C ASP A 32 -6.06 5.32 -0.52
N SER A 33 -6.84 4.74 0.40
CA SER A 33 -6.52 4.79 1.84
C SER A 33 -5.19 4.11 2.20
N SER A 34 -4.80 3.09 1.41
CA SER A 34 -3.56 2.35 1.62
C SER A 34 -2.34 3.16 1.18
N ASP A 35 -2.46 3.91 0.09
CA ASP A 35 -1.39 4.76 -0.44
C ASP A 35 -1.16 6.00 0.44
N ALA A 36 -2.23 6.64 0.93
CA ALA A 36 -2.14 7.74 1.89
C ALA A 36 -1.35 7.36 3.16
N MET A 37 -1.50 6.12 3.62
CA MET A 37 -0.78 5.61 4.78
C MET A 37 0.73 5.41 4.51
N LEU A 38 1.10 5.00 3.29
CA LEU A 38 2.51 4.89 2.90
C LEU A 38 3.20 6.26 2.89
N GLU A 39 2.49 7.31 2.50
CA GLU A 39 3.01 8.68 2.57
C GLU A 39 3.17 9.15 4.02
N MET A 40 2.18 8.88 4.89
CA MET A 40 2.30 9.17 6.33
C MET A 40 3.48 8.43 6.98
N ALA A 41 3.72 7.17 6.58
CA ALA A 41 4.87 6.39 7.03
C ALA A 41 6.20 7.04 6.63
N LYS A 42 6.31 7.48 5.38
CA LYS A 42 7.50 8.20 4.89
C LYS A 42 7.73 9.49 5.66
N ILE A 43 6.68 10.26 5.93
CA ILE A 43 6.78 11.50 6.72
C ILE A 43 7.28 11.20 8.14
N GLY A 44 6.73 10.18 8.79
CA GLY A 44 7.20 9.74 10.11
C GLY A 44 8.68 9.38 10.12
N MET A 45 9.14 8.68 9.08
CA MET A 45 10.55 8.33 8.88
C MET A 45 11.45 9.54 8.62
N TYR A 46 11.02 10.50 7.80
CA TYR A 46 11.77 11.73 7.53
C TYR A 46 11.90 12.60 8.79
N LEU A 47 10.85 12.67 9.61
CA LEU A 47 10.88 13.37 10.89
C LEU A 47 11.88 12.72 11.85
N ARG A 48 12.00 11.38 11.85
CA ARG A 48 12.98 10.64 12.66
C ARG A 48 14.43 10.96 12.27
N ARG A 49 14.73 11.13 10.98
CA ARG A 49 16.09 11.38 10.47
C ARG A 49 16.63 12.78 10.82
N ARG A 50 15.77 13.75 11.17
CA ARG A 50 16.15 15.17 11.16
C ARG A 50 16.77 15.72 12.45
N LYS A 51 16.65 15.09 13.63
CA LYS A 51 17.17 15.71 14.88
C LYS A 51 17.67 14.74 15.96
N ASN A 52 18.93 14.97 16.36
CA ASN A 52 19.65 14.30 17.45
C ASN A 52 19.14 14.75 18.84
N GLY A 53 18.63 13.85 19.68
CA GLY A 53 18.37 14.15 21.10
C GLY A 53 17.66 13.05 21.90
N ASP A 54 18.02 12.90 23.18
CA ASP A 54 17.62 11.81 24.10
C ASP A 54 16.13 11.71 24.46
N TYR A 55 15.32 12.75 24.23
CA TYR A 55 13.87 12.74 24.47
C TYR A 55 13.07 11.84 23.49
N TYR A 56 13.74 11.24 22.51
CA TYR A 56 13.09 10.52 21.41
C TYR A 56 12.75 9.06 21.68
N LYS A 57 13.32 8.36 22.67
CA LYS A 57 12.96 6.93 22.89
C LYS A 57 11.46 6.74 23.16
N LEU A 58 10.85 7.64 23.93
CA LEU A 58 9.42 7.60 24.21
C LEU A 58 8.57 8.00 22.98
N ILE A 59 9.00 9.00 22.21
CA ILE A 59 8.32 9.45 21.00
C ILE A 59 8.44 8.42 19.87
N ASP A 60 9.57 7.71 19.78
CA ASP A 60 9.82 6.67 18.78
C ASP A 60 9.02 5.40 19.10
N ILE A 61 8.95 5.00 20.39
CA ILE A 61 8.07 3.91 20.82
C ILE A 61 6.60 4.30 20.62
N ALA A 62 6.19 5.52 20.99
CA ALA A 62 4.82 5.98 20.80
C ALA A 62 4.45 6.11 19.32
N GLY A 63 5.35 6.65 18.50
CA GLY A 63 5.19 6.77 17.05
C GLY A 63 5.10 5.41 16.37
N SER A 64 5.99 4.48 16.72
CA SER A 64 5.95 3.10 16.22
C SER A 64 4.69 2.37 16.67
N THR A 65 4.26 2.54 17.93
CA THR A 65 3.04 1.92 18.46
C THR A 65 1.78 2.46 17.79
N VAL A 66 1.64 3.78 17.67
CA VAL A 66 0.51 4.43 16.97
C VAL A 66 0.48 3.99 15.51
N PHE A 67 1.64 3.91 14.87
CA PHE A 67 1.75 3.50 13.50
C PHE A 67 1.39 2.02 13.29
N VAL A 68 1.84 1.11 14.16
CA VAL A 68 1.42 -0.30 14.16
C VAL A 68 -0.07 -0.45 14.43
N LEU A 69 -0.65 0.35 15.34
CA LEU A 69 -2.09 0.36 15.60
C LEU A 69 -2.90 0.80 14.38
N VAL A 70 -2.42 1.82 13.65
CA VAL A 70 -3.04 2.27 12.39
C VAL A 70 -2.96 1.19 11.32
N LEU A 71 -1.82 0.49 11.20
CA LEU A 71 -1.67 -0.65 10.27
C LEU A 71 -2.61 -1.81 10.60
N CYS A 72 -2.70 -2.21 11.87
CA CYS A 72 -3.61 -3.27 12.31
C CYS A 72 -5.09 -2.88 12.07
N ARG A 73 -5.45 -1.61 12.30
CA ARG A 73 -6.79 -1.11 12.00
C ARG A 73 -7.08 -1.15 10.50
N LEU A 74 -6.08 -0.83 9.67
CA LEU A 74 -6.18 -0.93 8.22
C LEU A 74 -6.12 -2.38 7.71
N TYR A 75 -5.70 -3.38 8.49
CA TYR A 75 -5.90 -4.78 8.10
C TYR A 75 -7.34 -5.24 8.30
N TRP A 76 -7.99 -4.76 9.36
CA TRP A 76 -9.38 -5.10 9.66
C TRP A 76 -10.36 -4.45 8.67
N TYR A 77 -10.01 -3.24 8.20
CA TYR A 77 -10.80 -2.48 7.23
C TYR A 77 -11.06 -3.19 5.88
N PRO A 78 -10.07 -3.72 5.14
CA PRO A 78 -10.26 -4.48 3.90
C PRO A 78 -11.00 -5.78 4.14
N CYS A 79 -10.80 -6.45 5.28
CA CYS A 79 -11.55 -7.67 5.62
C CYS A 79 -13.06 -7.35 5.82
N LYS A 80 -13.37 -6.29 6.57
CA LYS A 80 -14.76 -5.83 6.74
C LYS A 80 -15.36 -5.31 5.43
N LEU A 81 -14.55 -4.62 4.63
CA LEU A 81 -14.99 -4.08 3.35
C LEU A 81 -15.30 -5.20 2.37
N LEU A 82 -14.45 -6.24 2.30
CA LEU A 82 -14.69 -7.44 1.51
C LEU A 82 -16.00 -8.11 1.93
N TYR A 83 -16.21 -8.26 3.24
CA TYR A 83 -17.45 -8.81 3.75
C TYR A 83 -18.64 -7.94 3.32
N ALA A 84 -18.54 -6.62 3.43
CA ALA A 84 -19.59 -5.69 3.03
C ALA A 84 -19.83 -5.68 1.52
N THR A 85 -18.80 -5.83 0.68
CA THR A 85 -18.94 -5.89 -0.78
C THR A 85 -19.45 -7.23 -1.27
N ILE A 86 -19.04 -8.35 -0.66
CA ILE A 86 -19.62 -9.67 -0.96
C ILE A 86 -21.09 -9.70 -0.51
N TYR A 87 -21.37 -9.26 0.72
CA TYR A 87 -22.73 -9.18 1.23
C TYR A 87 -23.59 -8.23 0.39
N GLY A 88 -23.06 -7.05 0.04
CA GLY A 88 -23.73 -6.08 -0.81
C GLY A 88 -23.96 -6.61 -2.23
N ALA A 89 -22.99 -7.32 -2.81
CA ALA A 89 -23.12 -7.91 -4.14
C ALA A 89 -24.17 -9.03 -4.15
N VAL A 90 -24.20 -9.89 -3.13
CA VAL A 90 -25.15 -10.99 -3.03
C VAL A 90 -26.57 -10.50 -2.71
N TYR A 91 -26.74 -9.56 -1.78
CA TYR A 91 -28.06 -9.19 -1.27
C TYR A 91 -28.66 -7.91 -1.87
N LEU A 92 -27.85 -6.96 -2.32
CA LEU A 92 -28.31 -5.69 -2.90
C LEU A 92 -28.03 -5.59 -4.40
N GLY A 93 -27.27 -6.52 -4.97
CA GLY A 93 -26.88 -6.50 -6.37
C GLY A 93 -27.92 -7.12 -7.31
N PRO A 94 -27.97 -6.69 -8.59
CA PRO A 94 -28.73 -7.39 -9.61
C PRO A 94 -28.16 -8.80 -9.82
N GLN A 95 -28.84 -9.83 -9.28
CA GLN A 95 -28.39 -11.22 -9.38
C GLN A 95 -28.50 -11.80 -10.79
N ASP A 96 -29.27 -11.17 -11.67
CA ASP A 96 -29.47 -11.58 -13.06
C ASP A 96 -28.30 -11.14 -13.98
N ALA A 97 -27.28 -10.48 -13.44
CA ALA A 97 -26.14 -10.00 -14.22
C ALA A 97 -25.23 -11.17 -14.67
N PRO A 98 -24.95 -11.32 -15.98
CA PRO A 98 -24.18 -12.45 -16.51
C PRO A 98 -22.72 -12.47 -16.03
N PHE A 99 -22.18 -11.33 -15.59
CA PHE A 99 -20.81 -11.19 -15.13
C PHE A 99 -20.64 -11.22 -13.60
N PHE A 100 -21.72 -11.47 -12.84
CA PHE A 100 -21.67 -11.62 -11.38
C PHE A 100 -20.56 -12.56 -10.86
N PRO A 101 -20.38 -13.79 -11.37
CA PRO A 101 -19.30 -14.67 -10.90
C PRO A 101 -17.90 -14.15 -11.25
N VAL A 102 -17.77 -13.43 -12.37
CA VAL A 102 -16.50 -12.81 -12.78
C VAL A 102 -16.12 -11.68 -11.83
N LEU A 103 -17.08 -10.83 -11.46
CA LEU A 103 -16.90 -9.78 -10.46
C LEU A 103 -16.51 -10.35 -9.10
N GLY A 104 -17.15 -11.44 -8.66
CA GLY A 104 -16.79 -12.13 -7.42
C GLY A 104 -15.36 -12.67 -7.42
N ALA A 105 -14.93 -13.30 -8.52
CA ALA A 105 -13.56 -13.79 -8.67
C ALA A 105 -12.52 -12.66 -8.68
N MET A 106 -12.81 -11.55 -9.37
CA MET A 106 -11.92 -10.37 -9.40
C MET A 106 -11.81 -9.70 -8.02
N LEU A 107 -12.91 -9.65 -7.26
CA LEU A 107 -12.93 -9.10 -5.90
C LEU A 107 -12.03 -9.90 -4.95
N ILE A 108 -12.09 -11.24 -5.03
CA ILE A 108 -11.20 -12.13 -4.26
C ILE A 108 -9.74 -11.93 -4.67
N LEU A 109 -9.46 -11.78 -5.98
CA LEU A 109 -8.11 -11.56 -6.48
C LEU A 109 -7.52 -10.24 -5.97
N ILE A 110 -8.28 -9.13 -6.04
CA ILE A 110 -7.84 -7.84 -5.51
C ILE A 110 -7.63 -7.92 -3.99
N TYR A 111 -8.47 -8.65 -3.27
CA TYR A 111 -8.28 -8.86 -1.84
C TYR A 111 -7.02 -9.64 -1.50
N ALA A 112 -6.75 -10.74 -2.20
CA ALA A 112 -5.52 -11.50 -2.04
C ALA A 112 -4.28 -10.62 -2.34
N MET A 113 -4.36 -9.79 -3.37
CA MET A 113 -3.30 -8.84 -3.70
C MET A 113 -3.12 -7.78 -2.60
N ASN A 114 -4.20 -7.26 -2.01
CA ASN A 114 -4.13 -6.33 -0.88
C ASN A 114 -3.48 -6.97 0.36
N ILE A 115 -3.79 -8.23 0.69
CA ILE A 115 -3.12 -8.97 1.77
C ILE A 115 -1.63 -9.14 1.47
N TYR A 116 -1.27 -9.49 0.23
CA TYR A 116 0.13 -9.63 -0.18
C TYR A 116 0.91 -8.33 0.02
N TRP A 117 0.38 -7.20 -0.48
CA TRP A 117 1.00 -5.90 -0.33
C TRP A 117 1.07 -5.44 1.13
N PHE A 118 0.02 -5.68 1.91
CA PHE A 118 0.00 -5.37 3.33
C PHE A 118 1.13 -6.10 4.09
N ASN A 119 1.31 -7.40 3.82
CA ASN A 119 2.42 -8.17 4.41
C ASN A 119 3.79 -7.63 3.99
N PHE A 120 3.94 -7.22 2.74
CA PHE A 120 5.19 -6.61 2.25
C PHE A 120 5.50 -5.31 3.00
N ILE A 121 4.50 -4.44 3.15
CA ILE A 121 4.61 -3.16 3.86
C ILE A 121 4.92 -3.42 5.35
N ALA A 122 4.20 -4.33 6.00
CA ALA A 122 4.45 -4.68 7.40
C ALA A 122 5.88 -5.19 7.64
N ARG A 123 6.43 -6.02 6.74
CA ARG A 123 7.81 -6.51 6.82
C ARG A 123 8.84 -5.40 6.61
N MET A 124 8.62 -4.52 5.63
CA MET A 124 9.48 -3.36 5.38
C MET A 124 9.52 -2.44 6.61
N LEU A 125 8.36 -2.20 7.22
CA LEU A 125 8.23 -1.37 8.42
C LEU A 125 8.84 -2.02 9.65
N TRP A 126 8.67 -3.32 9.84
CA TRP A 126 9.35 -4.07 10.90
C TRP A 126 10.87 -3.93 10.78
N ARG A 127 11.41 -4.11 9.57
CA ARG A 127 12.85 -3.95 9.30
C ARG A 127 13.34 -2.54 9.60
N VAL A 128 12.57 -1.53 9.24
CA VAL A 128 12.87 -0.12 9.51
C VAL A 128 12.78 0.21 11.00
N ALA A 129 11.83 -0.38 11.73
CA ALA A 129 11.70 -0.22 13.17
C ALA A 129 12.85 -0.89 13.94
N THR A 130 13.31 -2.08 13.50
CA THR A 130 14.36 -2.84 14.20
C THR A 130 15.78 -2.39 13.85
N THR A 131 16.04 -2.11 12.57
CA THR A 131 17.41 -1.89 12.05
C THR A 131 17.69 -0.40 11.86
N GLY A 132 16.64 0.40 11.71
CA GLY A 132 16.71 1.84 11.50
C GLY A 132 17.38 2.32 10.22
N GLU A 133 17.75 1.39 9.35
CA GLU A 133 18.13 1.64 7.96
C GLU A 133 16.95 2.22 7.17
N GLU A 134 17.29 2.97 6.11
CA GLU A 134 16.29 3.50 5.21
C GLU A 134 15.44 2.37 4.61
N PRO A 135 14.13 2.58 4.45
CA PRO A 135 13.32 1.67 3.68
C PRO A 135 13.82 1.66 2.22
N GLU A 136 14.72 0.74 1.86
CA GLU A 136 15.01 0.46 0.45
C GLU A 136 13.74 -0.13 -0.15
N ASP A 137 13.07 0.70 -0.95
CA ASP A 137 11.89 0.29 -1.66
C ASP A 137 12.34 -0.54 -2.86
N ASN A 138 12.44 -1.87 -2.71
CA ASN A 138 12.80 -2.80 -3.80
C ASN A 138 11.89 -2.72 -5.05
N ARG A 139 10.90 -1.82 -5.07
CA ARG A 139 10.09 -1.45 -6.23
C ARG A 139 10.77 -0.41 -7.13
N GLU A 140 11.81 0.27 -6.64
CA GLU A 140 12.61 1.18 -7.44
C GLU A 140 13.56 0.38 -8.34
N TRP A 141 13.51 0.62 -9.66
CA TRP A 141 14.44 0.01 -10.59
C TRP A 141 15.85 0.39 -10.17
N ASP A 142 16.71 -0.62 -10.02
CA ASP A 142 18.11 -0.40 -9.72
C ASP A 142 18.72 0.46 -10.83
N THR A 143 18.91 1.75 -10.56
CA THR A 143 19.55 2.68 -11.49
C THR A 143 20.98 2.25 -11.78
N SER A 144 21.55 1.33 -10.99
CA SER A 144 22.82 0.66 -11.29
C SER A 144 22.74 -0.16 -12.58
N ALA A 145 21.57 -0.69 -12.98
CA ALA A 145 21.42 -1.44 -14.22
C ALA A 145 21.51 -0.54 -15.47
N VAL A 146 21.11 0.74 -15.34
CA VAL A 146 21.19 1.73 -16.43
C VAL A 146 22.56 2.40 -16.48
N THR A 147 23.20 2.61 -15.33
CA THR A 147 24.46 3.36 -15.22
C THR A 147 25.70 2.47 -15.05
N GLY A 148 25.53 1.18 -14.77
CA GLY A 148 26.61 0.25 -14.41
C GLY A 148 27.31 0.59 -13.08
N LEU A 149 26.79 1.57 -12.33
CA LEU A 149 27.42 2.17 -11.17
C LEU A 149 26.58 1.91 -9.92
N SER A 150 27.23 1.50 -8.84
CA SER A 150 26.53 1.29 -7.56
C SER A 150 25.98 2.62 -7.02
N LYS A 151 24.90 2.55 -6.23
CA LYS A 151 24.22 3.73 -5.62
C LYS A 151 25.22 4.66 -4.90
N SER A 152 26.22 4.08 -4.20
CA SER A 152 27.28 4.83 -3.52
C SER A 152 28.22 5.59 -4.47
N SER A 153 28.47 5.04 -5.66
CA SER A 153 29.29 5.67 -6.70
C SER A 153 28.59 6.88 -7.30
N LEU A 154 27.27 6.80 -7.49
CA LEU A 154 26.43 7.89 -7.99
C LEU A 154 26.32 9.03 -6.97
N ASP A 155 26.12 8.70 -5.69
CA ASP A 155 26.07 9.68 -4.61
C ASP A 155 27.41 10.43 -4.49
N ALA A 156 28.54 9.73 -4.62
CA ALA A 156 29.87 10.35 -4.64
C ALA A 156 30.09 11.29 -5.83
N MET A 157 29.54 10.97 -7.01
CA MET A 157 29.59 11.86 -8.18
C MET A 157 28.68 13.08 -8.01
N ALA A 158 27.50 12.91 -7.40
CA ALA A 158 26.58 14.00 -7.12
C ALA A 158 27.17 15.00 -6.11
N GLU A 159 27.86 14.52 -5.08
CA GLU A 159 28.61 15.36 -4.14
C GLU A 159 29.75 16.13 -4.82
N ARG A 160 30.55 15.46 -5.68
CA ARG A 160 31.62 16.14 -6.44
C ARG A 160 31.12 17.22 -7.39
N LYS A 161 29.90 17.09 -7.93
CA LYS A 161 29.33 18.07 -8.86
C LYS A 161 28.74 19.31 -8.16
N LYS A 162 28.59 19.26 -6.84
CA LYS A 162 28.10 20.35 -5.99
C LYS A 162 29.20 21.27 -5.46
N GLN A 163 30.47 20.85 -5.58
CA GLN A 163 31.66 21.67 -5.33
C GLN A 163 32.08 22.39 -6.62
#